data_AF-A0A969LXC0-F1
#
_entry.id   AF-A0A969LXC0-F1
#
_cell.length_a   1.000
_cell.length_b   1.000
_cell.length_c   1.000
_cell.angle_alpha   90.00
_cell.angle_beta   90.00
_cell.angle_gamma   90.00
#
_symmetry.space_group_name_H-M   'P 1'
#
loop_
_entity.id
_entity.type
_entity.pdbx_description
1 polymer ?
#
loop_
_entity_poly.entity_id
_entity_poly.type
_entity_poly.pdbx_seq_one_letter_code
_entity_poly.pdbx_strand_id
1 'polypeptide(L)'
;MTAFQLRPKILTWITAFPLLVSCSGIPVTPISNAPPTPAVQVATDTPLIQNPESEIEFPGQLGFVTVPQPGKGSFDWQPASSNSQVVIFSEDAPIAPAANVRVIAPEVKAEAKFIQVSKQPYGCDGNQTTMASFSVAQALPEGIVWLASAQEADNISAVPLMEQPKTQPQQREWRAESLTIRQQVYSDYQVQTEILQQEKPLFQETSEKRVVEQVNSSPVDLYARSEVGIPQPLAVYQSGDLTLVIFWAASLEGTHFRGVVLDGTTSKSVDLAYLYYCAF
;
A
#
# COMPACT_ATOMS: atom_id res chain seq x y z
N MET A 1 23.40 -44.90 -22.92
CA MET A 1 23.38 -45.94 -21.87
C MET A 1 24.75 -45.98 -21.22
N THR A 2 24.92 -45.30 -20.09
CA THR A 2 26.11 -45.42 -19.24
C THR A 2 25.70 -44.99 -17.84
N ALA A 3 25.72 -45.97 -16.93
CA ALA A 3 25.33 -45.84 -15.54
C ALA A 3 26.51 -45.30 -14.71
N PHE A 4 26.22 -44.40 -13.77
CA PHE A 4 27.14 -44.06 -12.69
C PHE A 4 26.50 -44.44 -11.34
N GLN A 5 27.20 -45.28 -10.59
CA GLN A 5 26.81 -45.77 -9.27
C GLN A 5 27.32 -44.84 -8.15
N LEU A 6 26.39 -44.55 -7.23
CA LEU A 6 26.47 -44.51 -5.76
C LEU A 6 27.84 -44.35 -5.06
N ARG A 7 27.91 -43.38 -4.14
CA ARG A 7 28.27 -43.66 -2.73
C ARG A 7 27.52 -42.73 -1.74
N PRO A 8 27.08 -43.27 -0.58
CA PRO A 8 26.43 -42.51 0.49
C PRO A 8 27.46 -41.96 1.49
N LYS A 9 27.19 -40.80 2.10
CA LYS A 9 27.86 -40.38 3.34
C LYS A 9 26.88 -40.48 4.50
N ILE A 10 27.19 -41.43 5.38
CA ILE A 10 26.68 -41.59 6.73
C ILE A 10 27.55 -40.71 7.63
N LEU A 11 26.96 -39.89 8.50
CA LEU A 11 27.56 -39.49 9.79
C LEU A 11 26.42 -39.05 10.72
N THR A 12 25.91 -39.95 11.56
CA THR A 12 26.27 -40.21 12.97
C THR A 12 25.81 -39.12 13.95
N TRP A 13 24.98 -39.59 14.89
CA TRP A 13 24.31 -38.93 15.99
C TRP A 13 25.26 -38.41 17.08
N ILE A 14 24.93 -37.27 17.70
CA ILE A 14 25.30 -36.98 19.09
C ILE A 14 24.07 -36.44 19.82
N THR A 15 23.54 -37.25 20.71
CA THR A 15 22.62 -36.92 21.79
C THR A 15 23.40 -36.39 22.99
N ALA A 16 22.97 -35.31 23.63
CA ALA A 16 23.32 -35.01 25.02
C ALA A 16 22.12 -34.39 25.75
N PHE A 17 21.80 -35.05 26.87
CA PHE A 17 20.70 -34.82 27.81
C PHE A 17 20.96 -33.63 28.77
N PRO A 18 19.95 -33.20 29.56
CA PRO A 18 19.81 -31.87 30.13
C PRO A 18 20.46 -31.74 31.52
N LEU A 19 20.74 -30.49 31.91
CA LEU A 19 21.04 -30.13 33.29
C LEU A 19 19.92 -29.26 33.87
N LEU A 20 19.19 -29.88 34.79
CA LEU A 20 18.37 -29.23 35.81
C LEU A 20 19.29 -28.45 36.76
N VAL A 21 19.04 -27.15 36.91
CA VAL A 21 19.59 -26.37 38.03
C VAL A 21 18.43 -25.99 38.93
N SER A 22 18.33 -26.70 40.06
CA SER A 22 17.54 -26.29 41.22
C SER A 22 18.38 -25.30 42.05
N CYS A 23 17.89 -24.08 42.25
CA CYS A 23 18.38 -23.23 43.32
C CYS A 23 17.28 -22.97 44.34
N SER A 24 17.55 -23.44 45.54
CA SER A 24 16.76 -23.35 46.75
C SER A 24 16.71 -21.91 47.30
N GLY A 25 15.53 -21.53 47.80
CA GLY A 25 15.30 -20.79 49.04
C GLY A 25 16.10 -19.51 49.31
N ILE A 26 15.47 -18.36 49.08
CA ILE A 26 15.81 -17.11 49.77
C ILE A 26 14.73 -16.85 50.84
N PRO A 27 15.12 -16.63 52.12
CA PRO A 27 14.17 -16.30 53.19
C PRO A 27 13.62 -14.88 53.02
N VAL A 28 12.30 -14.76 53.16
CA VAL A 28 11.55 -13.50 53.22
C VAL A 28 11.76 -12.86 54.59
N THR A 29 12.34 -11.66 54.62
CA THR A 29 12.30 -10.76 55.78
C THR A 29 11.16 -9.73 55.65
N PRO A 30 10.57 -9.31 56.78
CA PRO A 30 9.30 -8.61 56.79
C PRO A 30 9.41 -7.13 56.39
N ILE A 31 8.29 -6.68 55.82
CA ILE A 31 7.94 -5.36 55.32
C ILE A 31 8.25 -4.28 56.38
N SER A 32 9.10 -3.32 56.02
CA SER A 32 9.27 -2.07 56.75
C SER A 32 8.25 -1.05 56.23
N ASN A 33 7.35 -0.61 57.10
CA ASN A 33 6.35 0.43 56.84
C ASN A 33 7.04 1.79 56.72
N ALA A 34 7.38 2.20 55.50
CA ALA A 34 7.64 3.60 55.19
C ALA A 34 6.29 4.32 54.94
N PRO A 35 6.08 5.54 55.48
CA PRO A 35 4.85 6.29 55.25
C PRO A 35 4.69 6.62 53.76
N PRO A 36 3.46 6.59 53.20
CA PRO A 36 3.24 6.92 51.80
C PRO A 36 3.58 8.39 51.54
N THR A 37 4.48 8.61 50.59
CA THR A 37 4.73 9.94 50.01
C THR A 37 3.44 10.40 49.31
N PRO A 38 2.92 11.61 49.57
CA PRO A 38 1.75 12.09 48.84
C PRO A 38 2.08 12.17 47.35
N ALA A 39 1.26 11.51 46.53
CA ALA A 39 1.33 11.62 45.08
C ALA A 39 1.09 13.08 44.67
N VAL A 40 2.14 13.74 44.18
CA VAL A 40 2.00 15.01 43.49
C VAL A 40 1.24 14.72 42.19
N GLN A 41 -0.06 15.01 42.18
CA GLN A 41 -0.83 15.10 40.95
C GLN A 41 -0.29 16.29 40.16
N VAL A 42 0.61 16.03 39.22
CA VAL A 42 0.92 17.00 38.16
C VAL A 42 -0.28 17.01 37.23
N ALA A 43 -1.25 17.87 37.54
CA ALA A 43 -2.26 18.30 36.58
C ALA A 43 -1.53 18.95 35.42
N THR A 44 -1.36 18.20 34.34
CA THR A 44 -0.79 18.70 33.09
C THR A 44 -1.95 19.07 32.18
N ASP A 45 -2.72 20.10 32.57
CA ASP A 45 -3.60 20.81 31.64
C ASP A 45 -2.70 21.71 30.79
N THR A 46 -1.95 21.08 29.89
CA THR A 46 -1.43 21.77 28.71
C THR A 46 -2.49 21.58 27.65
N PRO A 47 -3.21 22.65 27.23
CA PRO A 47 -4.03 22.54 26.04
C PRO A 47 -3.08 22.17 24.90
N LEU A 48 -3.22 20.96 24.36
CA LEU A 48 -2.65 20.59 23.09
C LEU A 48 -3.06 21.67 22.11
N ILE A 49 -2.09 22.43 21.61
CA ILE A 49 -2.26 23.27 20.44
C ILE A 49 -2.70 22.30 19.34
N GLN A 50 -4.00 22.23 19.10
CA GLN A 50 -4.55 21.58 17.92
C GLN A 50 -4.00 22.38 16.75
N ASN A 51 -3.04 21.80 16.05
CA ASN A 51 -2.60 22.30 14.76
C ASN A 51 -3.85 22.20 13.86
N PRO A 52 -4.46 23.31 13.40
CA PRO A 52 -5.64 23.27 12.54
C PRO A 52 -5.17 23.01 11.11
N GLU A 53 -4.41 21.93 10.90
CA GLU A 53 -4.18 21.39 9.57
C GLU A 53 -5.48 20.70 9.18
N SER A 54 -6.24 21.34 8.29
CA SER A 54 -7.48 20.79 7.75
C SER A 54 -7.26 19.34 7.32
N GLU A 55 -7.94 18.44 8.01
CA GLU A 55 -7.90 17.01 7.80
C GLU A 55 -8.70 16.69 6.51
N ILE A 56 -8.12 17.03 5.35
CA ILE A 56 -8.69 16.61 4.07
C ILE A 56 -8.52 15.09 4.02
N GLU A 57 -9.61 14.37 4.28
CA GLU A 57 -9.68 12.91 4.23
C GLU A 57 -10.61 12.48 3.11
N PHE A 58 -10.19 11.47 2.34
CA PHE A 58 -11.05 10.84 1.35
C PHE A 58 -11.66 9.58 1.97
N PRO A 59 -13.00 9.46 2.03
CA PRO A 59 -13.65 8.36 2.74
C PRO A 59 -13.42 7.02 2.05
N GLY A 60 -13.07 5.98 2.81
CA GLY A 60 -12.84 4.62 2.34
C GLY A 60 -11.39 4.16 2.45
N GLN A 61 -11.05 3.10 1.74
CA GLN A 61 -9.74 2.45 1.81
C GLN A 61 -9.34 1.85 0.46
N LEU A 62 -8.03 1.83 0.22
CA LEU A 62 -7.42 1.16 -0.92
C LEU A 62 -7.55 -0.37 -0.81
N GLY A 63 -8.05 -1.01 -1.85
CA GLY A 63 -7.99 -2.45 -2.03
C GLY A 63 -7.36 -2.86 -3.36
N PHE A 64 -7.08 -4.15 -3.47
CA PHE A 64 -6.29 -4.71 -4.55
C PHE A 64 -7.04 -5.90 -5.15
N VAL A 65 -7.27 -5.86 -6.46
CA VAL A 65 -7.92 -6.95 -7.18
C VAL A 65 -6.94 -8.11 -7.30
N THR A 66 -7.38 -9.29 -6.90
CA THR A 66 -6.55 -10.49 -6.90
C THR A 66 -6.54 -11.18 -8.27
N VAL A 67 -5.39 -11.76 -8.60
CA VAL A 67 -5.20 -12.60 -9.79
C VAL A 67 -5.25 -14.09 -9.42
N PRO A 68 -5.60 -15.00 -10.34
CA PRO A 68 -5.74 -16.42 -9.99
C PRO A 68 -4.40 -17.08 -9.59
N GLN A 69 -3.27 -16.57 -10.08
CA GLN A 69 -1.93 -17.10 -9.80
C GLN A 69 -0.89 -15.97 -9.77
N PRO A 70 0.19 -16.09 -8.97
CA PRO A 70 1.27 -15.11 -8.93
C PRO A 70 1.91 -14.88 -10.31
N GLY A 71 2.27 -13.63 -10.61
CA GLY A 71 2.94 -13.25 -11.87
C GLY A 71 2.08 -13.38 -13.13
N LYS A 72 0.76 -13.58 -12.98
CA LYS A 72 -0.21 -13.62 -14.10
C LYS A 72 -0.98 -12.32 -14.30
N GLY A 73 -0.78 -11.32 -13.45
CA GLY A 73 -1.42 -10.01 -13.55
C GLY A 73 -0.70 -9.04 -14.46
N SER A 74 -1.42 -7.99 -14.84
CA SER A 74 -0.88 -6.82 -15.54
C SER A 74 0.09 -6.01 -14.67
N PHE A 75 0.02 -6.17 -13.34
CA PHE A 75 0.98 -5.60 -12.41
C PHE A 75 1.64 -6.69 -11.56
N ASP A 76 2.95 -6.58 -11.39
CA ASP A 76 3.74 -7.61 -10.73
C ASP A 76 3.43 -7.67 -9.22
N TRP A 77 2.99 -6.56 -8.63
CA TRP A 77 2.56 -6.49 -7.23
C TRP A 77 1.16 -7.04 -6.96
N GLN A 78 0.38 -7.50 -7.96
CA GLN A 78 -0.98 -7.95 -7.68
C GLN A 78 -1.00 -9.20 -6.79
N PRO A 79 -1.80 -9.20 -5.71
CA PRO A 79 -1.95 -10.37 -4.85
C PRO A 79 -2.64 -11.50 -5.60
N ALA A 80 -2.26 -12.74 -5.31
CA ALA A 80 -2.88 -13.91 -5.90
C ALA A 80 -3.89 -14.56 -4.94
N SER A 81 -5.07 -14.92 -5.45
CA SER A 81 -6.06 -15.71 -4.70
C SER A 81 -6.98 -16.45 -5.67
N SER A 82 -7.28 -17.72 -5.36
CA SER A 82 -8.30 -18.49 -6.09
C SER A 82 -9.72 -18.27 -5.56
N ASN A 83 -9.84 -17.68 -4.36
CA ASN A 83 -11.09 -17.68 -3.58
C ASN A 83 -11.56 -16.27 -3.22
N SER A 84 -10.78 -15.25 -3.55
CA SER A 84 -11.07 -13.84 -3.29
C SER A 84 -11.00 -13.09 -4.61
N GLN A 85 -11.64 -11.94 -4.69
CA GLN A 85 -11.54 -11.03 -5.83
C GLN A 85 -10.90 -9.71 -5.45
N VAL A 86 -11.02 -9.31 -4.18
CA VAL A 86 -10.39 -8.12 -3.63
C VAL A 86 -9.76 -8.46 -2.30
N VAL A 87 -8.59 -7.90 -2.03
CA VAL A 87 -7.96 -7.93 -0.72
C VAL A 87 -7.59 -6.53 -0.27
N ILE A 88 -7.56 -6.34 1.05
CA ILE A 88 -6.94 -5.18 1.68
C ILE A 88 -5.83 -5.69 2.60
N PHE A 89 -4.67 -5.03 2.54
CA PHE A 89 -3.54 -5.29 3.43
C PHE A 89 -3.83 -4.64 4.78
N SER A 90 -3.94 -5.44 5.83
CA SER A 90 -4.52 -5.02 7.11
C SER A 90 -3.52 -5.12 8.26
N GLU A 91 -2.26 -4.73 8.06
CA GLU A 91 -1.24 -4.83 9.11
C GLU A 91 -1.56 -3.94 10.32
N ASP A 92 -2.24 -2.80 10.11
CA ASP A 92 -2.40 -1.76 11.16
C ASP A 92 -3.84 -1.37 11.53
N ALA A 93 -4.86 -1.91 10.86
CA ALA A 93 -6.25 -1.62 11.21
C ALA A 93 -7.16 -2.84 11.02
N PRO A 94 -7.93 -3.26 12.04
CA PRO A 94 -8.95 -4.26 11.85
C PRO A 94 -10.04 -3.65 10.96
N ILE A 95 -10.11 -4.10 9.71
CA ILE A 95 -11.33 -3.92 8.93
C ILE A 95 -12.38 -4.71 9.68
N ALA A 96 -13.21 -4.01 10.45
CA ALA A 96 -14.41 -4.61 10.99
C ALA A 96 -15.11 -5.28 9.79
N PRO A 97 -15.59 -6.53 9.92
CA PRO A 97 -16.43 -7.15 8.91
C PRO A 97 -17.73 -6.35 8.82
N ALA A 98 -17.66 -5.18 8.19
CA ALA A 98 -18.76 -4.30 7.99
C ALA A 98 -19.65 -5.01 6.98
N ALA A 99 -20.87 -5.31 7.38
CA ALA A 99 -21.81 -6.08 6.59
C ALA A 99 -22.19 -5.42 5.25
N ASN A 100 -21.70 -4.21 4.96
CA ASN A 100 -22.11 -3.38 3.83
C ASN A 100 -20.95 -2.56 3.25
N VAL A 101 -19.91 -3.23 2.73
CA VAL A 101 -18.85 -2.57 1.96
C VAL A 101 -19.18 -2.65 0.47
N ARG A 102 -18.88 -1.59 -0.27
CA ARG A 102 -18.92 -1.60 -1.73
C ARG A 102 -17.53 -1.36 -2.31
N VAL A 103 -17.23 -2.09 -3.36
CA VAL A 103 -16.06 -1.88 -4.21
C VAL A 103 -16.46 -0.91 -5.32
N ILE A 104 -15.61 0.08 -5.53
CA ILE A 104 -15.74 1.11 -6.56
C ILE A 104 -14.51 0.97 -7.47
N ALA A 105 -14.77 0.76 -8.75
CA ALA A 105 -13.78 0.69 -9.83
C ALA A 105 -14.37 1.38 -11.07
N PRO A 106 -13.58 1.65 -12.12
CA PRO A 106 -14.12 2.13 -13.40
C PRO A 106 -15.27 1.22 -13.86
N GLU A 107 -16.44 1.82 -14.11
CA GLU A 107 -17.67 1.13 -14.56
C GLU A 107 -18.26 0.09 -13.59
N VAL A 108 -17.70 -0.07 -12.38
CA VAL A 108 -18.16 -1.04 -11.39
C VAL A 108 -18.38 -0.37 -10.05
N LYS A 109 -19.60 -0.49 -9.52
CA LYS A 109 -19.92 -0.20 -8.13
C LYS A 109 -20.74 -1.36 -7.59
N ALA A 110 -20.12 -2.23 -6.81
CA ALA A 110 -20.69 -3.52 -6.44
C ALA A 110 -20.52 -3.83 -4.96
N GLU A 111 -21.44 -4.60 -4.40
CA GLU A 111 -21.34 -5.12 -3.04
C GLU A 111 -20.14 -6.06 -2.92
N ALA A 112 -19.33 -5.84 -1.88
CA ALA A 112 -18.20 -6.68 -1.54
C ALA A 112 -18.51 -7.43 -0.24
N LYS A 113 -18.59 -8.75 -0.36
CA LYS A 113 -18.85 -9.62 0.78
C LYS A 113 -17.54 -10.01 1.42
N PHE A 114 -17.38 -9.66 2.68
CA PHE A 114 -16.26 -10.10 3.49
C PHE A 114 -16.23 -11.63 3.57
N ILE A 115 -15.06 -12.21 3.36
CA ILE A 115 -14.82 -13.66 3.44
C ILE A 115 -14.14 -13.96 4.77
N GLN A 116 -12.92 -13.44 4.96
CA GLN A 116 -12.08 -13.72 6.10
C GLN A 116 -10.91 -12.73 6.20
N VAL A 117 -10.30 -12.65 7.38
CA VAL A 117 -8.94 -12.14 7.55
C VAL A 117 -8.01 -13.35 7.70
N SER A 118 -6.94 -13.39 6.91
CA SER A 118 -5.98 -14.50 6.96
C SER A 118 -4.59 -14.02 6.59
N LYS A 119 -3.57 -14.70 7.12
CA LYS A 119 -2.20 -14.53 6.65
C LYS A 119 -2.02 -15.29 5.34
N GLN A 120 -1.60 -14.60 4.29
CA GLN A 120 -1.39 -15.17 2.97
C GLN A 120 0.06 -14.88 2.52
N PRO A 121 0.69 -15.81 1.78
CA PRO A 121 1.96 -15.53 1.14
C PRO A 121 1.85 -14.33 0.18
N TYR A 122 2.71 -13.34 0.33
CA TYR A 122 2.78 -12.20 -0.57
C TYR A 122 4.20 -11.64 -0.68
N GLY A 123 4.55 -11.15 -1.87
CA GLY A 123 5.89 -10.65 -2.14
C GLY A 123 6.93 -11.76 -2.29
N CYS A 124 8.19 -11.38 -2.07
CA CYS A 124 9.30 -12.33 -2.10
C CYS A 124 9.31 -13.26 -0.91
N ASP A 125 10.01 -14.38 -1.07
CA ASP A 125 10.40 -15.29 0.01
C ASP A 125 9.25 -15.92 0.81
N GLY A 126 8.01 -15.78 0.33
CA GLY A 126 6.83 -16.37 0.95
C GLY A 126 6.41 -15.67 2.26
N ASN A 127 6.76 -14.38 2.42
CA ASN A 127 6.36 -13.58 3.57
C ASN A 127 4.85 -13.65 3.83
N GLN A 128 4.50 -13.76 5.11
CA GLN A 128 3.11 -13.94 5.54
C GLN A 128 2.49 -12.57 5.86
N THR A 129 1.64 -12.09 4.96
CA THR A 129 1.01 -10.78 5.07
C THR A 129 -0.46 -10.93 5.46
N THR A 130 -0.92 -10.11 6.39
CA THR A 130 -2.31 -10.15 6.85
C THR A 130 -3.21 -9.46 5.83
N MET A 131 -4.18 -10.21 5.28
CA MET A 131 -5.11 -9.71 4.28
C MET A 131 -6.55 -9.95 4.71
N ALA A 132 -7.38 -8.91 4.61
CA ALA A 132 -8.83 -9.03 4.60
C ALA A 132 -9.31 -9.32 3.17
N SER A 133 -10.07 -10.39 2.99
CA SER A 133 -10.49 -10.90 1.68
C SER A 133 -11.97 -10.66 1.44
N PHE A 134 -12.31 -10.30 0.20
CA PHE A 134 -13.67 -10.02 -0.23
C PHE A 134 -14.00 -10.73 -1.55
N SER A 135 -15.26 -11.13 -1.70
CA SER A 135 -15.85 -11.58 -2.96
C SER A 135 -16.80 -10.52 -3.51
N VAL A 136 -16.87 -10.39 -4.83
CA VAL A 136 -17.72 -9.42 -5.54
C VAL A 136 -18.43 -10.14 -6.67
N ALA A 137 -19.76 -10.07 -6.73
CA ALA A 137 -20.52 -10.83 -7.73
C ALA A 137 -20.18 -10.45 -9.19
N GLN A 138 -19.71 -9.21 -9.40
CA GLN A 138 -19.31 -8.69 -10.69
C GLN A 138 -17.80 -8.84 -10.91
N ALA A 139 -17.39 -9.04 -12.17
CA ALA A 139 -15.98 -9.00 -12.54
C ALA A 139 -15.39 -7.61 -12.31
N LEU A 140 -14.18 -7.55 -11.79
CA LEU A 140 -13.44 -6.32 -11.54
C LEU A 140 -12.27 -6.19 -12.51
N PRO A 141 -11.92 -4.96 -12.94
CA PRO A 141 -10.68 -4.74 -13.68
C PRO A 141 -9.46 -5.08 -12.81
N GLU A 142 -8.38 -5.55 -13.43
CA GLU A 142 -7.11 -5.74 -12.72
C GLU A 142 -6.57 -4.41 -12.16
N GLY A 143 -5.83 -4.49 -11.06
CA GLY A 143 -5.19 -3.34 -10.41
C GLY A 143 -5.78 -3.05 -9.03
N ILE A 144 -5.96 -1.76 -8.75
CA ILE A 144 -6.49 -1.26 -7.49
C ILE A 144 -7.98 -0.95 -7.58
N VAL A 145 -8.65 -0.97 -6.44
CA VAL A 145 -10.04 -0.53 -6.27
C VAL A 145 -10.18 0.28 -5.00
N TRP A 146 -11.26 1.05 -4.88
CA TRP A 146 -11.61 1.75 -3.65
C TRP A 146 -12.74 1.03 -2.94
N LEU A 147 -12.63 0.85 -1.63
CA LEU A 147 -13.65 0.24 -0.79
C LEU A 147 -14.18 1.29 0.18
N ALA A 148 -15.50 1.41 0.27
CA ALA A 148 -16.14 2.32 1.21
C ALA A 148 -17.41 1.69 1.77
N SER A 149 -17.94 2.23 2.87
CA SER A 149 -19.26 1.82 3.35
C SER A 149 -20.32 2.09 2.28
N ALA A 150 -21.44 1.36 2.32
CA ALA A 150 -22.51 1.56 1.34
C ALA A 150 -22.99 3.03 1.25
N GLN A 151 -23.03 3.75 2.38
CA GLN A 151 -23.43 5.16 2.43
C GLN A 151 -22.41 6.08 1.75
N GLU A 152 -21.12 5.88 2.01
CA GLU A 152 -20.05 6.68 1.38
C GLU A 152 -19.95 6.35 -0.11
N ALA A 153 -20.02 5.05 -0.45
CA ALA A 153 -19.89 4.57 -1.82
C ALA A 153 -20.97 5.10 -2.76
N ASP A 154 -22.16 5.46 -2.26
CA ASP A 154 -23.18 6.11 -3.08
C ASP A 154 -22.70 7.47 -3.63
N ASN A 155 -21.87 8.19 -2.88
CA ASN A 155 -21.32 9.49 -3.25
C ASN A 155 -19.96 9.41 -3.95
N ILE A 156 -19.31 8.24 -3.95
CA ILE A 156 -18.00 8.05 -4.58
C ILE A 156 -18.16 7.50 -6.01
N SER A 157 -17.48 8.10 -6.99
CA SER A 157 -17.37 7.59 -8.35
C SER A 157 -15.91 7.34 -8.72
N ALA A 158 -15.66 6.31 -9.54
CA ALA A 158 -14.38 6.15 -10.22
C ALA A 158 -14.43 6.92 -11.55
N VAL A 159 -13.44 7.78 -11.77
CA VAL A 159 -13.31 8.55 -12.99
C VAL A 159 -12.36 7.82 -13.94
N PRO A 160 -12.72 7.62 -15.23
CA PRO A 160 -11.83 7.02 -16.20
C PRO A 160 -10.54 7.84 -16.35
N LEU A 161 -9.41 7.21 -16.07
CA LEU A 161 -8.07 7.78 -16.24
C LEU A 161 -7.48 7.29 -17.56
N MET A 162 -7.27 8.21 -18.51
CA MET A 162 -6.78 7.87 -19.84
C MET A 162 -5.42 8.50 -20.12
N GLU A 163 -4.43 7.66 -20.39
CA GLU A 163 -3.14 8.11 -20.91
C GLU A 163 -3.34 8.77 -22.28
N GLN A 164 -2.73 9.93 -22.46
CA GLN A 164 -2.75 10.68 -23.72
C GLN A 164 -1.71 10.12 -24.70
N PRO A 165 -1.86 10.37 -26.01
CA PRO A 165 -0.88 9.95 -27.00
C PRO A 165 0.53 10.43 -26.68
N LYS A 166 1.51 9.55 -26.89
CA LYS A 166 2.93 9.81 -26.64
C LYS A 166 3.50 10.77 -27.69
N THR A 167 3.42 12.07 -27.43
CA THR A 167 3.89 13.10 -28.36
C THR A 167 5.34 13.51 -28.13
N GLN A 168 5.86 13.36 -26.90
CA GLN A 168 7.22 13.74 -26.53
C GLN A 168 7.86 12.70 -25.61
N PRO A 169 9.15 12.35 -25.80
CA PRO A 169 9.84 11.37 -24.98
C PRO A 169 10.01 11.81 -23.51
N GLN A 170 10.07 13.11 -23.26
CA GLN A 170 10.33 13.70 -21.94
C GLN A 170 9.06 14.07 -21.15
N GLN A 171 7.88 13.78 -21.69
CA GLN A 171 6.62 14.15 -21.06
C GLN A 171 5.59 13.04 -21.24
N ARG A 172 4.83 12.75 -20.20
CA ARG A 172 3.71 11.80 -20.21
C ARG A 172 2.50 12.46 -19.56
N GLU A 173 1.32 12.26 -20.12
CA GLU A 173 0.10 12.90 -19.63
C GLU A 173 -1.05 11.90 -19.52
N TRP A 174 -1.89 12.13 -18.53
CA TRP A 174 -3.17 11.44 -18.36
C TRP A 174 -4.28 12.46 -18.14
N ARG A 175 -5.49 12.12 -18.61
CA ARG A 175 -6.69 12.92 -18.38
C ARG A 175 -7.73 12.13 -17.60
N ALA A 176 -8.36 12.79 -16.65
CA ALA A 176 -9.51 12.30 -15.89
C ALA A 176 -10.48 13.48 -15.73
N GLU A 177 -11.51 13.52 -16.57
CA GLU A 177 -12.44 14.67 -16.69
C GLU A 177 -11.72 16.02 -16.85
N SER A 178 -11.81 16.90 -15.85
CA SER A 178 -11.21 18.24 -15.83
C SER A 178 -9.77 18.26 -15.35
N LEU A 179 -9.25 17.11 -14.89
CA LEU A 179 -7.88 16.95 -14.43
C LEU A 179 -6.95 16.52 -15.55
N THR A 180 -5.77 17.11 -15.57
CA THR A 180 -4.62 16.64 -16.32
C THR A 180 -3.51 16.29 -15.33
N ILE A 181 -3.06 15.05 -15.35
CA ILE A 181 -1.88 14.61 -14.61
C ILE A 181 -0.72 14.62 -15.60
N ARG A 182 0.32 15.40 -15.32
CA ARG A 182 1.49 15.54 -16.19
C ARG A 182 2.73 15.08 -15.46
N GLN A 183 3.55 14.32 -16.16
CA GLN A 183 4.92 14.02 -15.76
C GLN A 183 5.88 14.58 -16.78
N GLN A 184 6.95 15.23 -16.31
CA GLN A 184 7.99 15.78 -17.15
C GLN A 184 9.36 15.42 -16.58
N VAL A 185 10.26 14.94 -17.44
CA VAL A 185 11.66 14.70 -17.08
C VAL A 185 12.30 16.04 -16.73
N TYR A 186 12.75 16.18 -15.49
CA TYR A 186 13.40 17.38 -14.96
C TYR A 186 14.94 17.27 -15.04
N SER A 187 15.45 16.06 -14.81
CA SER A 187 16.87 15.70 -15.00
C SER A 187 16.97 14.21 -15.33
N ASP A 188 18.18 13.71 -15.59
CA ASP A 188 18.41 12.29 -15.93
C ASP A 188 17.78 11.32 -14.92
N TYR A 189 17.61 11.71 -13.66
CA TYR A 189 17.07 10.87 -12.59
C TYR A 189 15.88 11.48 -11.85
N GLN A 190 15.30 12.58 -12.35
CA GLN A 190 14.20 13.25 -11.65
C GLN A 190 13.03 13.54 -12.59
N VAL A 191 11.83 13.36 -12.06
CA VAL A 191 10.56 13.62 -12.75
C VAL A 191 9.75 14.59 -11.91
N GLN A 192 9.28 15.65 -12.55
CA GLN A 192 8.27 16.51 -11.98
C GLN A 192 6.89 15.96 -12.32
N THR A 193 6.07 15.73 -11.30
CA THR A 193 4.66 15.33 -11.44
C THR A 193 3.78 16.50 -11.04
N GLU A 194 2.83 16.86 -11.90
CA GLU A 194 1.83 17.90 -11.66
C GLU A 194 0.42 17.33 -11.80
N ILE A 195 -0.50 17.82 -10.96
CA ILE A 195 -1.94 17.66 -11.18
C ILE A 195 -2.53 19.04 -11.45
N LEU A 196 -3.03 19.20 -12.66
CA LEU A 196 -3.58 20.43 -13.19
C LEU A 196 -5.10 20.30 -13.24
N GLN A 197 -5.83 21.33 -12.80
CA GLN A 197 -7.25 21.49 -13.08
C GLN A 197 -7.43 22.73 -13.93
N GLN A 198 -8.00 22.57 -15.14
CA GLN A 198 -8.14 23.67 -16.10
C GLN A 198 -6.81 24.42 -16.34
N GLU A 199 -5.71 23.69 -16.49
CA GLU A 199 -4.33 24.21 -16.65
C GLU A 199 -3.74 24.95 -15.43
N LYS A 200 -4.45 25.01 -14.29
CA LYS A 200 -3.90 25.53 -13.03
C LYS A 200 -3.31 24.39 -12.19
N PRO A 201 -2.06 24.48 -11.72
CA PRO A 201 -1.49 23.47 -10.84
C PRO A 201 -2.17 23.48 -9.46
N LEU A 202 -2.66 22.31 -9.06
CA LEU A 202 -3.18 22.05 -7.71
C LEU A 202 -2.19 21.25 -6.86
N PHE A 203 -1.34 20.46 -7.52
CA PHE A 203 -0.30 19.65 -6.88
C PHE A 203 0.93 19.62 -7.79
N GLN A 204 2.12 19.67 -7.17
CA GLN A 204 3.39 19.56 -7.86
C GLN A 204 4.40 18.90 -6.93
N GLU A 205 5.09 17.87 -7.41
CA GLU A 205 6.13 17.16 -6.67
C GLU A 205 7.26 16.76 -7.61
N THR A 206 8.49 16.75 -7.10
CA THR A 206 9.64 16.15 -7.79
C THR A 206 9.95 14.80 -7.17
N SER A 207 9.95 13.76 -7.99
CA SER A 207 10.30 12.40 -7.60
C SER A 207 11.65 12.01 -8.20
N GLU A 208 12.38 11.14 -7.50
CA GLU A 208 13.71 10.69 -7.91
C GLU A 208 13.68 9.20 -8.27
N LYS A 209 14.28 8.88 -9.42
CA LYS A 209 14.57 7.50 -9.79
C LYS A 209 15.55 6.91 -8.78
N ARG A 210 15.20 5.79 -8.17
CA ARG A 210 16.09 5.06 -7.26
C ARG A 210 17.04 4.19 -8.09
N VAL A 211 18.32 4.56 -8.07
CA VAL A 211 19.37 3.89 -8.85
C VAL A 211 20.13 2.91 -7.97
N VAL A 212 20.27 1.68 -8.47
CA VAL A 212 21.25 0.69 -8.02
C VAL A 212 22.25 0.53 -9.17
N GLU A 213 23.52 0.85 -8.89
CA GLU A 213 24.60 0.71 -9.87
C GLU A 213 24.60 -0.72 -10.44
N GLN A 214 24.75 -0.84 -11.76
CA GLN A 214 24.70 -2.10 -12.53
C GLN A 214 23.31 -2.73 -12.73
N VAL A 215 22.25 -2.26 -12.06
CA VAL A 215 20.88 -2.77 -12.24
C VAL A 215 20.03 -1.83 -13.09
N ASN A 216 19.98 -0.53 -12.76
CA ASN A 216 19.08 0.43 -13.40
C ASN A 216 19.63 1.87 -13.48
N SER A 217 20.89 2.02 -13.90
CA SER A 217 21.57 3.33 -13.99
C SER A 217 21.28 4.15 -15.26
N SER A 218 20.34 3.72 -16.09
CA SER A 218 19.95 4.52 -17.26
C SER A 218 19.16 5.77 -16.82
N PRO A 219 19.17 6.84 -17.63
CA PRO A 219 18.25 7.96 -17.42
C PRO A 219 16.79 7.49 -17.32
N VAL A 220 15.94 8.32 -16.76
CA VAL A 220 14.49 8.08 -16.66
C VAL A 220 13.90 7.81 -18.04
N ASP A 221 13.15 6.71 -18.14
CA ASP A 221 12.22 6.45 -19.22
C ASP A 221 10.77 6.50 -18.69
N LEU A 222 10.06 7.59 -18.94
CA LEU A 222 8.65 7.77 -18.52
C LEU A 222 7.70 6.71 -19.10
N TYR A 223 8.13 5.99 -20.14
CA TYR A 223 7.33 4.99 -20.85
C TYR A 223 7.72 3.55 -20.54
N ALA A 224 8.75 3.34 -19.72
CA ALA A 224 9.02 2.04 -19.14
C ALA A 224 7.82 1.62 -18.27
N ARG A 225 7.53 0.32 -18.27
CA ARG A 225 6.41 -0.27 -17.50
C ARG A 225 6.53 0.09 -16.01
N SER A 226 7.75 0.11 -15.48
CA SER A 226 8.05 0.51 -14.12
C SER A 226 9.42 1.20 -14.09
N GLU A 227 9.45 2.43 -13.56
CA GLU A 227 10.68 3.13 -13.21
C GLU A 227 10.75 3.25 -11.68
N VAL A 228 11.79 2.68 -11.09
CA VAL A 228 11.89 2.59 -9.62
C VAL A 228 11.97 4.00 -9.04
N GLY A 229 11.06 4.34 -8.13
CA GLY A 229 10.95 5.66 -7.50
C GLY A 229 10.14 6.69 -8.28
N ILE A 230 9.77 6.41 -9.52
CA ILE A 230 8.93 7.31 -10.32
C ILE A 230 7.46 6.88 -10.21
N PRO A 231 6.58 7.71 -9.62
CA PRO A 231 5.18 7.35 -9.46
C PRO A 231 4.45 7.29 -10.80
N GLN A 232 3.42 6.45 -10.92
CA GLN A 232 2.52 6.37 -12.05
C GLN A 232 1.08 6.48 -11.55
N PRO A 233 0.22 7.32 -12.16
CA PRO A 233 -1.16 7.41 -11.73
C PRO A 233 -1.92 6.14 -12.14
N LEU A 234 -2.69 5.57 -11.19
CA LEU A 234 -3.45 4.34 -11.38
C LEU A 234 -4.96 4.58 -11.42
N ALA A 235 -5.48 5.46 -10.58
CA ALA A 235 -6.92 5.68 -10.46
C ALA A 235 -7.25 7.09 -9.99
N VAL A 236 -8.46 7.52 -10.31
CA VAL A 236 -9.04 8.78 -9.83
C VAL A 236 -10.44 8.49 -9.28
N TYR A 237 -10.72 8.97 -8.08
CA TYR A 237 -12.02 8.86 -7.43
C TYR A 237 -12.54 10.25 -7.05
N GLN A 238 -13.84 10.46 -7.17
CA GLN A 238 -14.50 11.71 -6.76
C GLN A 238 -15.54 11.43 -5.69
N SER A 239 -15.69 12.37 -4.75
CA SER A 239 -16.71 12.35 -3.70
C SER A 239 -17.14 13.77 -3.36
N GLY A 240 -18.25 14.23 -3.96
CA GLY A 240 -18.62 15.64 -3.91
C GLY A 240 -17.54 16.51 -4.55
N ASP A 241 -17.01 17.48 -3.81
CA ASP A 241 -15.93 18.36 -4.29
C ASP A 241 -14.53 17.76 -4.10
N LEU A 242 -14.41 16.62 -3.42
CA LEU A 242 -13.14 15.96 -3.20
C LEU A 242 -12.77 15.07 -4.38
N THR A 243 -11.51 15.14 -4.81
CA THR A 243 -10.92 14.21 -5.77
C THR A 243 -9.69 13.54 -5.17
N LEU A 244 -9.63 12.21 -5.21
CA LEU A 244 -8.47 11.42 -4.86
C LEU A 244 -7.80 10.90 -6.12
N VAL A 245 -6.53 11.24 -6.31
CA VAL A 245 -5.67 10.65 -7.35
C VAL A 245 -4.71 9.67 -6.68
N ILE A 246 -4.70 8.41 -7.14
CA ILE A 246 -3.84 7.37 -6.59
C ILE A 246 -2.66 7.13 -7.52
N PHE A 247 -1.47 7.18 -6.94
CA PHE A 247 -0.20 6.88 -7.60
C PHE A 247 0.40 5.60 -7.05
N TRP A 248 1.05 4.86 -7.94
CA TRP A 248 1.88 3.70 -7.65
C TRP A 248 3.33 4.00 -7.98
N ALA A 249 4.26 3.74 -7.07
CA ALA A 249 5.69 3.77 -7.34
C ALA A 249 6.32 2.45 -6.91
N ALA A 250 7.05 1.81 -7.81
CA ALA A 250 7.92 0.71 -7.43
C ALA A 250 9.11 1.24 -6.59
N SER A 251 9.53 0.50 -5.59
CA SER A 251 10.76 0.75 -4.84
C SER A 251 11.72 -0.42 -4.95
N LEU A 252 12.90 -0.29 -4.35
CA LEU A 252 13.88 -1.35 -4.30
C LEU A 252 13.47 -2.52 -3.41
N GLU A 253 12.45 -2.39 -2.57
CA GLU A 253 12.04 -3.46 -1.63
C GLU A 253 10.52 -3.68 -1.64
N GLY A 254 9.81 -3.06 -2.59
CA GLY A 254 8.37 -3.16 -2.63
C GLY A 254 7.69 -2.17 -3.54
N THR A 255 6.52 -1.76 -3.11
CA THR A 255 5.65 -0.86 -3.85
C THR A 255 4.95 0.11 -2.92
N HIS A 256 4.95 1.39 -3.29
CA HIS A 256 4.27 2.45 -2.57
C HIS A 256 3.01 2.85 -3.32
N PHE A 257 1.92 3.02 -2.57
CA PHE A 257 0.69 3.62 -3.05
C PHE A 257 0.47 4.91 -2.27
N ARG A 258 0.37 6.00 -3.01
CA ARG A 258 0.16 7.34 -2.47
C ARG A 258 -1.11 7.93 -3.05
N GLY A 259 -1.88 8.60 -2.21
CA GLY A 259 -3.03 9.40 -2.61
C GLY A 259 -2.67 10.87 -2.63
N VAL A 260 -3.21 11.61 -3.57
CA VAL A 260 -3.31 13.07 -3.50
C VAL A 260 -4.79 13.42 -3.45
N VAL A 261 -5.24 13.97 -2.33
CA VAL A 261 -6.62 14.45 -2.17
C VAL A 261 -6.66 15.94 -2.51
N LEU A 262 -7.61 16.31 -3.36
CA LEU A 262 -7.84 17.67 -3.87
C LEU A 262 -9.23 18.12 -3.44
N ASP A 263 -9.38 19.36 -2.96
CA ASP A 263 -10.69 19.97 -2.64
C ASP A 263 -11.10 21.07 -3.64
N GLY A 264 -10.39 21.15 -4.78
CA GLY A 264 -10.53 22.19 -5.80
C GLY A 264 -9.67 23.44 -5.56
N THR A 265 -9.11 23.62 -4.36
CA THR A 265 -8.26 24.77 -4.03
C THR A 265 -6.90 24.38 -3.46
N THR A 266 -6.85 23.31 -2.69
CA THR A 266 -5.66 22.78 -2.04
C THR A 266 -5.47 21.31 -2.40
N SER A 267 -4.29 20.80 -2.07
CA SER A 267 -3.95 19.38 -2.20
C SER A 267 -3.25 18.88 -0.94
N LYS A 268 -3.49 17.60 -0.61
CA LYS A 268 -2.81 16.88 0.47
C LYS A 268 -2.34 15.52 -0.03
N SER A 269 -1.06 15.24 0.15
CA SER A 269 -0.51 13.90 -0.07
C SER A 269 -0.76 13.03 1.15
N VAL A 270 -1.18 11.78 0.91
CA VAL A 270 -1.43 10.77 1.95
C VAL A 270 -0.79 9.44 1.52
N ASP A 271 -0.12 8.77 2.45
CA ASP A 271 0.38 7.42 2.21
C ASP A 271 -0.79 6.44 2.37
N LEU A 272 -1.08 5.66 1.33
CA LEU A 272 -2.21 4.73 1.32
C LEU A 272 -1.80 3.31 1.69
N ALA A 273 -0.66 2.86 1.15
CA ALA A 273 -0.10 1.56 1.47
C ALA A 273 1.38 1.50 1.10
N TYR A 274 2.16 0.76 1.88
CA TYR A 274 3.45 0.23 1.47
C TYR A 274 3.37 -1.28 1.50
N LEU A 275 3.59 -1.92 0.36
CA LEU A 275 3.59 -3.38 0.28
C LEU A 275 5.00 -3.84 -0.01
N TYR A 276 5.56 -4.62 0.91
CA TYR A 276 6.81 -5.31 0.66
C TYR A 276 6.63 -6.31 -0.49
N TYR A 277 7.44 -6.18 -1.53
CA TYR A 277 7.45 -7.04 -2.71
C TYR A 277 8.90 -7.12 -3.18
N CYS A 278 9.36 -8.30 -3.58
CA CYS A 278 10.74 -8.57 -4.02
C CYS A 278 11.52 -7.38 -4.58
N ALA A 279 12.73 -7.16 -4.06
CA ALA A 279 13.69 -6.23 -4.63
C ALA A 279 14.02 -6.54 -6.09
N PHE A 280 14.28 -5.48 -6.87
CA PHE A 280 14.88 -5.55 -8.21
C PHE A 280 16.30 -6.11 -8.16
#